data_AF-A0A9Q0KR84-F1
#
_entry.id   AF-A0A9Q0KR84-F1
#
_cell.length_a   1.000
_cell.length_b   1.000
_cell.length_c   1.000
_cell.angle_alpha   90.00
_cell.angle_beta   90.00
_cell.angle_gamma   90.00
#
_symmetry.space_group_name_H-M   'P 1'
#
loop_
_entity.id
_entity.type
_entity.pdbx_description
1 polymer ?
#
loop_
_entity_poly.entity_id
_entity_poly.type
_entity_poly.pdbx_seq_one_letter_code
_entity_poly.pdbx_strand_id
1 'polypeptide(L)'
;MSLNAQGRELFVRRMPTFFETFPVVLVDRDGIVRADVPFRRAESKYSVEQVGVTVEFYGGELNEVSYSDPTTVKKYARRTQLGEIFELDRATLKSDGVFRSSPRGWFTFGHVSFALPFFNTD
;
A
#
# COMPACT_ATOMS: atom_id res chain seq x y z
N MET A 1 -0.35 -13.41 -2.28
CA MET A 1 0.36 -13.54 -3.56
C MET A 1 -0.54 -13.02 -4.68
N SER A 2 0.00 -12.27 -5.63
CA SER A 2 -0.74 -11.84 -6.82
C SER A 2 -0.17 -12.54 -8.05
N LEU A 3 -1.05 -13.03 -8.91
CA LEU A 3 -0.68 -13.74 -10.13
C LEU A 3 -1.30 -13.04 -11.33
N ASN A 4 -0.62 -13.01 -12.48
CA ASN A 4 -1.24 -12.65 -13.76
C ASN A 4 -1.85 -13.88 -14.44
N ALA A 5 -2.57 -13.69 -15.56
CA ALA A 5 -3.15 -14.78 -16.34
C ALA A 5 -2.14 -15.83 -16.86
N GLN A 6 -0.84 -15.52 -16.86
CA GLN A 6 0.25 -16.43 -17.26
C GLN A 6 0.85 -17.20 -16.07
N GLY A 7 0.28 -17.05 -14.87
CA GLY A 7 0.80 -17.66 -13.64
C GLY A 7 2.08 -17.03 -13.10
N ARG A 8 2.45 -15.82 -13.56
CA ARG A 8 3.62 -15.10 -13.03
C ARG A 8 3.24 -14.36 -11.75
N GLU A 9 4.11 -14.48 -10.76
CA GLU A 9 4.00 -13.74 -9.51
C GLU A 9 4.29 -12.24 -9.71
N LEU A 10 3.40 -11.43 -9.14
CA LEU A 10 3.45 -9.99 -9.16
C LEU A 10 3.55 -9.43 -7.73
N PHE A 11 4.32 -8.36 -7.59
CA PHE A 11 4.56 -7.63 -6.36
C PHE A 11 4.04 -6.21 -6.49
N VAL A 12 3.25 -5.78 -5.51
CA VAL A 12 2.81 -4.38 -5.43
C VAL A 12 3.98 -3.52 -4.97
N ARG A 13 4.28 -2.44 -5.69
CA ARG A 13 5.30 -1.48 -5.29
C ARG A 13 4.85 -0.75 -4.01
N ARG A 14 5.65 -0.84 -2.95
CA ARG A 14 5.39 -0.16 -1.67
C ARG A 14 5.48 1.36 -1.81
N MET A 15 4.64 2.07 -1.07
CA MET A 15 4.68 3.52 -0.95
C MET A 15 5.90 3.97 -0.13
N PRO A 16 6.78 4.81 -0.69
CA PRO A 16 7.88 5.39 0.06
C PRO A 16 7.39 6.43 1.08
N THR A 17 8.19 6.69 2.11
CA THR A 17 7.82 7.54 3.26
C THR A 17 7.51 9.00 2.92
N PHE A 18 8.06 9.52 1.82
CA PHE A 18 7.88 10.93 1.42
C PHE A 18 6.51 11.21 0.79
N PHE A 19 5.87 10.20 0.20
CA PHE A 19 4.64 10.40 -0.56
C PHE A 19 3.43 10.47 0.38
N GLU A 20 2.43 11.30 0.04
CA GLU A 20 1.10 11.27 0.67
C GLU A 20 0.12 10.39 -0.12
N THR A 21 0.31 10.32 -1.44
CA THR A 21 -0.40 9.43 -2.35
C THR A 21 0.60 8.79 -3.29
N PHE A 22 0.36 7.54 -3.69
CA PHE A 22 1.27 6.80 -4.56
C PHE A 22 0.47 5.84 -5.45
N PRO A 23 0.84 5.68 -6.73
CA PRO A 23 0.08 4.86 -7.67
C PRO A 23 0.22 3.38 -7.36
N VAL A 24 -0.79 2.60 -7.76
CA VAL A 24 -0.75 1.14 -7.67
C VAL A 24 -0.08 0.59 -8.91
N VAL A 25 1.12 0.04 -8.73
CA VAL A 25 1.91 -0.60 -9.78
C VAL A 25 2.31 -1.99 -9.31
N LEU A 26 2.12 -2.98 -10.17
CA LEU A 26 2.50 -4.36 -9.96
C LEU A 26 3.66 -4.72 -10.88
N VAL A 27 4.75 -5.19 -10.28
CA VAL A 27 5.98 -5.59 -10.98
C VAL A 27 6.22 -7.09 -10.82
N ASP A 28 6.88 -7.72 -11.79
CA ASP A 28 7.40 -9.08 -11.60
C ASP A 28 8.72 -9.09 -10.82
N ARG A 29 9.33 -10.27 -10.66
CA ARG A 29 10.61 -10.46 -9.95
C ARG A 29 11.77 -9.71 -10.60
N ASP A 30 11.68 -9.40 -11.89
CA ASP A 30 12.71 -8.67 -12.64
C ASP A 30 12.48 -7.15 -12.57
N GLY A 31 11.45 -6.70 -11.83
CA GLY A 31 11.10 -5.28 -11.70
C GLY A 31 10.35 -4.73 -12.92
N ILE A 32 9.91 -5.58 -13.85
CA ILE A 32 9.16 -5.16 -15.03
C ILE A 32 7.70 -4.95 -14.65
N VAL A 33 7.13 -3.81 -15.06
CA VAL A 33 5.71 -3.52 -14.84
C VAL A 33 4.84 -4.49 -15.63
N ARG A 34 3.91 -5.15 -14.95
CA ARG A 34 2.98 -6.13 -15.55
C ARG A 34 1.53 -5.76 -15.36
N ALA A 35 1.19 -5.00 -14.32
CA ALA A 35 -0.16 -4.47 -14.15
C ALA A 35 -0.16 -3.14 -13.39
N ASP A 36 -1.21 -2.35 -13.57
CA ASP A 36 -1.43 -1.10 -12.86
C ASP A 36 -2.93 -0.81 -12.67
N VAL A 37 -3.20 0.25 -11.89
CA VAL A 37 -4.52 0.90 -11.86
C VAL A 37 -4.41 2.21 -12.64
N PRO A 38 -4.85 2.24 -13.91
CA PRO A 38 -4.61 3.39 -14.77
C PRO A 38 -5.44 4.59 -14.33
N PHE A 39 -4.83 5.78 -14.36
CA PHE A 39 -5.53 7.04 -14.11
C PHE A 39 -6.45 7.39 -15.29
N ARG A 40 -5.93 7.36 -16.53
CA ARG A 40 -6.71 7.49 -17.77
C ARG A 40 -6.93 6.11 -18.38
N ARG A 41 -8.19 5.76 -18.64
CA ARG A 41 -8.57 4.43 -19.14
C ARG A 41 -8.49 4.27 -20.66
N ALA A 42 -8.48 5.37 -21.42
CA ALA A 42 -8.59 5.35 -22.88
C ALA A 42 -7.46 4.57 -23.58
N GLU A 43 -6.25 4.59 -23.02
CA GLU A 43 -5.06 3.94 -23.59
C GLU A 43 -4.45 2.92 -22.62
N SER A 44 -5.26 2.38 -21.70
CA SER A 44 -4.79 1.38 -20.75
C SER A 44 -4.36 0.11 -21.47
N LYS A 45 -3.14 -0.37 -21.14
CA LYS A 45 -2.58 -1.65 -21.60
C LYS A 45 -2.29 -2.63 -20.45
N TYR A 46 -2.20 -2.11 -19.23
CA TYR A 46 -1.75 -2.85 -18.04
C TYR A 46 -2.84 -2.93 -16.98
N SER A 47 -4.11 -2.64 -17.29
CA SER A 47 -5.15 -2.71 -16.27
C SER A 47 -5.30 -4.13 -15.74
N VAL A 48 -5.63 -4.21 -14.44
CA VAL A 48 -5.98 -5.46 -13.75
C VAL A 48 -6.95 -6.33 -14.56
N GLU A 49 -7.95 -5.71 -15.19
CA GLU A 49 -8.93 -6.39 -16.04
C GLU A 49 -8.31 -6.99 -17.31
N GLN A 50 -7.46 -6.23 -18.02
CA GLN A 50 -6.83 -6.68 -19.26
C GLN A 50 -5.80 -7.77 -19.02
N VAL A 51 -5.06 -7.67 -17.91
CA VAL A 51 -3.97 -8.60 -17.56
C VAL A 51 -4.51 -9.85 -16.85
N GLY A 52 -5.73 -9.80 -16.30
CA GLY A 52 -6.35 -10.91 -15.58
C GLY A 52 -5.63 -11.22 -14.27
N VAL A 53 -5.37 -10.20 -13.45
CA VAL A 53 -4.66 -10.38 -12.18
C VAL A 53 -5.59 -11.00 -11.14
N THR A 54 -5.11 -12.05 -10.46
CA THR A 54 -5.77 -12.68 -9.30
C THR A 54 -4.96 -12.43 -8.03
N VAL A 55 -5.62 -12.54 -6.88
CA VAL A 55 -4.98 -12.48 -5.57
C VAL A 55 -5.35 -13.72 -4.77
N GLU A 56 -4.37 -14.31 -4.10
CA GLU A 56 -4.52 -15.46 -3.21
C GLU A 56 -3.85 -15.15 -1.88
N PHE A 57 -4.51 -15.50 -0.78
CA PHE A 57 -4.05 -15.22 0.58
C PHE A 57 -3.53 -16.49 1.23
N TYR A 58 -2.41 -16.35 1.97
CA TYR A 58 -1.80 -17.42 2.75
C TYR A 58 -1.63 -16.95 4.18
N GLY A 59 -2.21 -17.68 5.12
CA GLY A 59 -2.25 -17.34 6.54
C GLY A 59 -3.27 -16.25 6.90
N GLY A 60 -3.48 -16.07 8.20
CA GLY A 60 -4.45 -15.11 8.73
C GLY A 60 -5.91 -15.52 8.49
N GLU A 61 -6.81 -14.55 8.62
CA GLU A 61 -8.26 -14.76 8.51
C GLU A 61 -8.70 -15.22 7.11
N LEU A 62 -8.03 -14.73 6.06
CA LEU A 62 -8.37 -15.02 4.67
C LEU A 62 -7.56 -16.18 4.07
N ASN A 63 -7.05 -17.11 4.90
CA ASN A 63 -6.21 -18.20 4.41
C ASN A 63 -6.90 -19.02 3.30
N GLU A 64 -6.16 -19.31 2.22
CA GLU A 64 -6.60 -20.10 1.06
C GLU A 64 -7.78 -19.48 0.27
N VAL A 65 -8.10 -18.20 0.54
CA VAL A 65 -9.10 -17.46 -0.24
C VAL A 65 -8.44 -16.84 -1.45
N SER A 66 -9.02 -17.06 -2.63
CA SER A 66 -8.63 -16.42 -3.87
C SER A 66 -9.73 -15.52 -4.43
N TYR A 67 -9.33 -14.38 -5.01
CA TYR A 67 -10.22 -13.47 -5.70
C TYR A 67 -9.71 -13.17 -7.11
N SER A 68 -10.63 -13.20 -8.07
CA SER A 68 -10.40 -12.82 -9.47
C SER A 68 -11.20 -11.59 -9.88
N ASP A 69 -12.17 -11.15 -9.07
CA ASP A 69 -12.95 -9.94 -9.33
C ASP A 69 -12.02 -8.70 -9.34
N PRO A 70 -11.98 -7.93 -10.44
CA PRO A 70 -11.06 -6.80 -10.57
C PRO A 70 -11.25 -5.74 -9.48
N THR A 71 -12.48 -5.52 -9.01
CA THR A 71 -12.77 -4.51 -7.97
C THR A 71 -12.11 -4.90 -6.64
N THR A 72 -12.25 -6.17 -6.27
CA THR A 72 -11.68 -6.76 -5.06
C THR A 72 -10.16 -6.86 -5.14
N VAL A 73 -9.61 -7.27 -6.28
CA VAL A 73 -8.16 -7.30 -6.52
C VAL A 73 -7.56 -5.91 -6.39
N LYS A 74 -8.18 -4.87 -6.99
CA LYS A 74 -7.73 -3.47 -6.85
C LYS A 74 -7.84 -2.95 -5.42
N LYS A 75 -8.85 -3.38 -4.65
CA LYS A 75 -8.98 -3.02 -3.23
C LYS A 75 -7.80 -3.55 -2.43
N TYR A 76 -7.46 -4.83 -2.60
CA TYR A 76 -6.34 -5.43 -1.88
C TYR A 76 -4.99 -4.92 -2.36
N ALA A 77 -4.79 -4.74 -3.67
CA ALA A 77 -3.56 -4.15 -4.20
C ALA A 77 -3.27 -2.75 -3.59
N ARG A 78 -4.29 -1.90 -3.44
CA ARG A 78 -4.15 -0.59 -2.75
C ARG A 78 -3.73 -0.74 -1.29
N ARG A 79 -4.27 -1.71 -0.56
CA ARG A 79 -3.90 -1.95 0.85
C ARG A 79 -2.48 -2.52 0.97
N THR A 80 -2.11 -3.46 0.10
CA THR A 80 -0.75 -4.01 0.02
C THR A 80 0.28 -2.96 -0.37
N GLN A 81 -0.10 -1.79 -0.87
CA GLN A 81 0.87 -0.72 -1.11
C GLN A 81 1.51 -0.22 0.21
N LEU A 82 0.78 -0.31 1.32
CA LEU A 82 1.20 0.21 2.63
C LEU A 82 1.97 -0.80 3.48
N GLY A 83 1.79 -2.09 3.23
CA GLY A 83 2.34 -3.10 4.12
C GLY A 83 1.55 -4.40 4.09
N GLU A 84 1.70 -5.16 5.17
CA GLU A 84 0.79 -6.25 5.48
C GLU A 84 -0.63 -5.71 5.69
N ILE A 85 -1.63 -6.53 5.38
CA ILE A 85 -3.03 -6.13 5.47
C ILE A 85 -3.58 -6.57 6.82
N PHE A 86 -4.29 -5.66 7.48
CA PHE A 86 -4.98 -5.93 8.74
C PHE A 86 -6.46 -5.52 8.63
N GLU A 87 -7.29 -6.16 9.44
CA GLU A 87 -8.61 -5.67 9.78
C GLU A 87 -8.50 -4.65 10.91
N LEU A 88 -9.19 -3.51 10.76
CA LEU A 88 -9.15 -2.42 11.74
C LEU A 88 -10.58 -1.97 12.04
N ASP A 89 -10.92 -1.93 13.33
CA ASP A 89 -12.16 -1.31 13.79
C ASP A 89 -12.04 0.22 13.72
N ARG A 90 -12.96 0.84 12.98
CA ARG A 90 -13.06 2.29 12.84
C ARG A 90 -14.23 2.89 13.63
N ALA A 91 -15.15 2.05 14.12
CA ALA A 91 -16.38 2.49 14.75
C ALA A 91 -16.14 2.97 16.19
N THR A 92 -15.36 2.23 16.97
CA THR A 92 -15.14 2.53 18.40
C THR A 92 -14.64 3.94 18.64
N LEU A 93 -13.65 4.40 17.87
CA LEU A 93 -13.03 5.73 18.03
C LEU A 93 -13.41 6.72 16.93
N LYS A 94 -14.34 6.37 16.03
CA LYS A 94 -14.71 7.17 14.85
C LYS A 94 -13.49 7.59 14.02
N SER A 95 -12.57 6.66 13.78
CA SER A 95 -11.30 6.91 13.11
C SER A 95 -11.50 7.40 11.66
N ASP A 96 -10.95 8.58 11.36
CA ASP A 96 -11.10 9.28 10.08
C ASP A 96 -10.39 8.60 8.89
N GLY A 97 -9.37 7.79 9.17
CA GLY A 97 -8.60 7.05 8.17
C GLY A 97 -7.32 7.76 7.71
N VAL A 98 -6.86 8.78 8.44
CA VAL A 98 -5.61 9.51 8.15
C VAL A 98 -4.51 9.06 9.12
N PHE A 99 -3.28 8.92 8.62
CA PHE A 99 -2.14 8.54 9.46
C PHE A 99 -1.82 9.59 10.52
N ARG A 100 -1.18 9.14 11.60
CA ARG A 100 -0.69 9.95 12.73
C ARG A 100 0.73 9.55 13.09
N SER A 101 1.49 10.48 13.66
CA SER A 101 2.82 10.20 14.21
C SER A 101 2.73 9.43 15.53
N SER A 102 3.80 8.72 15.86
CA SER A 102 3.92 8.00 17.14
C SER A 102 4.53 8.90 18.23
N PRO A 103 4.46 8.48 19.52
CA PRO A 103 5.17 9.17 20.60
C PRO A 103 6.67 9.34 20.33
N ARG A 104 7.29 8.40 19.59
CA ARG A 104 8.69 8.53 19.15
C ARG A 104 8.90 9.77 18.28
N GLY A 105 8.00 10.01 17.32
CA GLY A 105 8.04 11.20 16.47
C GLY A 105 7.84 12.50 17.27
N TRP A 106 6.85 12.52 18.16
CA TRP A 106 6.59 13.67 19.03
C TRP A 106 7.75 13.97 19.98
N PHE A 107 8.33 12.94 20.59
CA PHE A 107 9.49 13.07 21.46
C PHE A 107 10.67 13.69 20.72
N THR A 108 11.02 13.15 19.55
CA THR A 108 12.12 13.68 18.73
C THR A 108 11.87 15.12 18.33
N PHE A 109 10.67 15.45 17.86
CA PHE A 109 10.31 16.81 17.48
C PHE A 109 10.47 17.79 18.66
N GLY A 110 9.97 17.44 19.84
CA GLY A 110 10.10 18.28 21.03
C GLY A 110 11.56 18.51 21.43
N HIS A 111 12.36 17.44 21.53
CA HIS A 111 13.75 17.54 21.97
C HIS A 111 14.63 18.31 20.98
N VAL A 112 14.47 18.09 19.67
CA VAL A 112 15.21 18.85 18.66
C VAL A 112 14.80 20.33 18.69
N SER A 113 13.51 20.62 18.86
CA SER A 113 13.01 22.00 18.92
C SER A 113 13.51 22.75 20.16
N PHE A 114 13.64 22.09 21.31
CA PHE A 114 14.18 22.71 22.51
C PHE A 114 15.71 22.74 22.53
N ALA A 115 16.41 21.75 21.96
CA ALA A 115 17.88 21.74 21.94
C ALA A 115 18.46 22.97 21.22
N LEU A 116 17.80 23.45 20.17
CA LEU A 116 18.27 24.59 19.38
C LEU A 116 18.33 25.93 20.16
N PRO A 117 17.30 26.38 20.89
CA PRO A 117 17.40 27.58 21.73
C PRO A 117 18.38 27.40 22.89
N PHE A 118 18.44 26.22 23.53
CA PHE A 118 19.39 26.00 24.64
C PHE A 118 20.86 25.98 24.20
N PHE A 119 21.16 25.66 22.94
CA PHE A 119 22.50 25.75 22.38
C PHE A 119 23.00 27.19 22.21
N ASN A 120 22.10 28.16 22.04
CA ASN A 120 22.44 29.57 21.76
C ASN A 120 22.39 30.46 23.01
N THR A 121 22.25 29.88 24.20
CA THR A 121 22.18 30.60 25.49
C THR A 121 23.47 30.56 26.31
N ASP A 122 24.57 30.07 25.73
CA ASP A 122 25.93 30.19 26.26
C ASP A 122 26.77 31.19 25.43
#